data_AF-J9WJ63-F1
#
_entry.id   AF-J9WJ63-F1
#
_cell.length_a   1.000
_cell.length_b   1.000
_cell.length_c   1.000
_cell.angle_alpha   90.00
_cell.angle_beta   90.00
_cell.angle_gamma   90.00
#
_symmetry.space_group_name_H-M   'P 1'
#
loop_
_entity.id
_entity.type
_entity.pdbx_description
1 polymer ?
#
loop_
_entity_poly.entity_id
_entity_poly.type
_entity_poly.pdbx_seq_one_letter_code
_entity_poly.pdbx_strand_id
1 'polypeptide(L)'
;MTSIADTEDRVVSLARGMRELVAAQAPESERMRTLTPAIVDEMWASGLMSAFNPVAAGGVEPSFTEMIETWIEMAWQDGSFGWVGIANLPSSFAAAAYLPDEGFAEVFTAHDNRVTMGGQFFPNGQGTAVDGGYVVTGAWNFGSGIGHSHYVAAGFLPMDNGEMRWISEGFPEMRVAVIPRSEISFDDGWYVQGLKGTGSYDYSATDVFVPAGRTFELFTRQPHRGSSPATRMGLMPVTAAGHASWALGVAKSMLDDVQELAATKFRMSDMASLASRPTFQKGLAHHRAAWRAARLLVLDAFTTAEAAVASGEELTPALRADMRVAAVFATDTARSCAEWAHLVAGTTSIREGSRLERAFRDIYTGTQHAFISEKVAIDVAQIWLGIIDDQPGL
;
A
#
# COMPACT_ATOMS: atom_id res chain seq x y z
N MET A 1 -30.82 9.27 -11.84
CA MET A 1 -30.17 10.04 -10.77
C MET A 1 -29.87 9.07 -9.64
N THR A 2 -28.77 8.34 -9.77
CA THR A 2 -28.18 7.60 -8.67
C THR A 2 -27.67 8.62 -7.66
N SER A 3 -28.01 8.46 -6.39
CA SER A 3 -27.62 9.40 -5.34
C SER A 3 -26.09 9.47 -5.25
N ILE A 4 -25.53 10.64 -4.90
CA ILE A 4 -24.09 10.79 -4.61
C ILE A 4 -23.67 9.78 -3.52
N ALA A 5 -24.56 9.46 -2.59
CA ALA A 5 -24.36 8.43 -1.57
C ALA A 5 -24.32 6.97 -2.08
N ASP A 6 -24.90 6.67 -3.25
CA ASP A 6 -24.78 5.33 -3.88
C ASP A 6 -23.42 5.14 -4.60
N THR A 7 -22.69 6.24 -4.82
CA THR A 7 -21.39 6.21 -5.51
C THR A 7 -20.24 6.11 -4.50
N GLU A 8 -20.36 6.76 -3.33
CA GLU A 8 -19.34 6.89 -2.28
C GLU A 8 -18.88 5.58 -1.59
N ASP A 9 -19.50 4.43 -1.88
CA ASP A 9 -19.17 3.15 -1.23
C ASP A 9 -18.98 2.02 -2.24
N ARG A 10 -18.88 2.33 -3.54
CA ARG A 10 -18.86 1.30 -4.60
C ARG A 10 -17.60 0.45 -4.52
N VAL A 11 -16.43 1.07 -4.41
CA VAL A 11 -15.14 0.35 -4.40
C VAL A 11 -14.94 -0.41 -3.09
N VAL A 12 -15.33 0.18 -1.97
CA VAL A 12 -15.31 -0.47 -0.65
C VAL A 12 -16.21 -1.71 -0.66
N SER A 13 -17.36 -1.66 -1.34
CA SER A 13 -18.26 -2.80 -1.48
C SER A 13 -17.65 -3.95 -2.28
N LEU A 14 -16.79 -3.68 -3.28
CA LEU A 14 -16.03 -4.73 -3.97
C LEU A 14 -15.11 -5.47 -3.00
N ALA A 15 -14.36 -4.72 -2.18
CA ALA A 15 -13.52 -5.33 -1.14
C ALA A 15 -14.35 -6.11 -0.11
N ARG A 16 -15.49 -5.57 0.37
CA ARG A 16 -16.39 -6.28 1.31
C ARG A 16 -16.91 -7.61 0.73
N GLY A 17 -17.13 -7.68 -0.58
CA GLY A 17 -17.53 -8.91 -1.28
C GLY A 17 -16.51 -10.05 -1.18
N MET A 18 -15.25 -9.74 -0.89
CA MET A 18 -14.15 -10.71 -0.79
C MET A 18 -14.10 -11.46 0.54
N ARG A 19 -14.82 -11.01 1.58
CA ARG A 19 -14.63 -11.45 2.98
C ARG A 19 -14.64 -12.95 3.18
N GLU A 20 -15.65 -13.65 2.65
CA GLU A 20 -15.78 -15.10 2.81
C GLU A 20 -14.63 -15.85 2.12
N LEU A 21 -14.30 -15.44 0.88
CA LEU A 21 -13.22 -16.03 0.11
C LEU A 21 -11.87 -15.81 0.78
N VAL A 22 -11.56 -14.57 1.18
CA VAL A 22 -10.28 -14.23 1.82
C VAL A 22 -10.13 -14.98 3.14
N ALA A 23 -11.19 -15.07 3.95
CA ALA A 23 -11.15 -15.85 5.19
C ALA A 23 -10.86 -17.34 4.93
N ALA A 24 -11.46 -17.94 3.90
CA ALA A 24 -11.24 -19.34 3.53
C ALA A 24 -9.83 -19.58 2.94
N GLN A 25 -9.28 -18.61 2.23
CA GLN A 25 -8.03 -18.75 1.48
C GLN A 25 -6.79 -18.25 2.24
N ALA A 26 -6.94 -17.44 3.29
CA ALA A 26 -5.81 -16.88 4.03
C ALA A 26 -4.80 -17.93 4.56
N PRO A 27 -5.23 -19.10 5.12
CA PRO A 27 -4.28 -20.14 5.54
C PRO A 27 -3.47 -20.72 4.37
N GLU A 28 -4.11 -20.88 3.21
CA GLU A 28 -3.46 -21.34 1.99
C GLU A 28 -2.44 -20.30 1.49
N SER A 29 -2.84 -19.03 1.42
CA SER A 29 -1.95 -17.93 1.02
C SER A 29 -0.71 -17.87 1.90
N GLU A 30 -0.86 -18.02 3.22
CA GLU A 30 0.26 -18.07 4.16
C GLU A 30 1.18 -19.27 3.92
N ARG A 31 0.61 -20.45 3.62
CA ARG A 31 1.40 -21.67 3.31
C ARG A 31 2.17 -21.54 2.00
N MET A 32 1.53 -21.04 0.96
CA MET A 32 2.16 -20.87 -0.36
C MET A 32 3.13 -19.68 -0.42
N ARG A 33 3.09 -18.80 0.60
CA ARG A 33 3.86 -17.55 0.65
C ARG A 33 3.55 -16.64 -0.54
N THR A 34 2.28 -16.59 -0.93
CA THR A 34 1.70 -15.70 -1.97
C THR A 34 0.18 -15.84 -1.92
N LEU A 35 -0.58 -14.85 -2.41
CA LEU A 35 -2.04 -14.97 -2.48
C LEU A 35 -2.44 -16.18 -3.34
N THR A 36 -3.55 -16.82 -2.99
CA THR A 36 -4.07 -17.89 -3.85
C THR A 36 -4.60 -17.35 -5.18
N PRO A 37 -4.53 -18.14 -6.26
CA PRO A 37 -5.15 -17.78 -7.53
C PRO A 37 -6.62 -17.40 -7.38
N ALA A 38 -7.36 -18.09 -6.50
CA ALA A 38 -8.77 -17.78 -6.25
C ALA A 38 -9.01 -16.34 -5.77
N ILE A 39 -8.16 -15.81 -4.87
CA ILE A 39 -8.25 -14.41 -4.45
C ILE A 39 -7.95 -13.48 -5.64
N VAL A 40 -6.90 -13.75 -6.40
CA VAL A 40 -6.48 -12.92 -7.53
C VAL A 40 -7.54 -12.89 -8.65
N ASP A 41 -8.11 -14.05 -8.97
CA ASP A 41 -9.17 -14.20 -9.96
C ASP A 41 -10.43 -13.45 -9.55
N GLU A 42 -10.83 -13.52 -8.27
CA GLU A 42 -12.00 -12.80 -7.77
C GLU A 42 -11.77 -11.28 -7.71
N MET A 43 -10.56 -10.81 -7.37
CA MET A 43 -10.22 -9.39 -7.48
C MET A 43 -10.40 -8.88 -8.92
N TRP A 44 -10.06 -9.71 -9.91
CA TRP A 44 -10.29 -9.39 -11.31
C TRP A 44 -11.76 -9.49 -11.72
N ALA A 45 -12.50 -10.48 -11.23
CA ALA A 45 -13.91 -10.70 -11.56
C ALA A 45 -14.82 -9.60 -10.99
N SER A 46 -14.53 -9.16 -9.77
CA SER A 46 -15.24 -8.07 -9.08
C SER A 46 -14.86 -6.68 -9.62
N GLY A 47 -13.69 -6.55 -10.27
CA GLY A 47 -13.13 -5.28 -10.71
C GLY A 47 -12.29 -4.56 -9.63
N LEU A 48 -12.08 -5.16 -8.47
CA LEU A 48 -11.24 -4.60 -7.40
C LEU A 48 -9.79 -4.39 -7.86
N MET A 49 -9.24 -5.28 -8.69
CA MET A 49 -7.84 -5.24 -9.13
C MET A 49 -7.48 -3.97 -9.89
N SER A 50 -8.39 -3.43 -10.69
CA SER A 50 -8.17 -2.22 -11.52
C SER A 50 -8.85 -0.98 -10.96
N ALA A 51 -9.59 -1.08 -9.85
CA ALA A 51 -10.50 -0.04 -9.39
C ALA A 51 -9.85 1.34 -9.27
N PHE A 52 -8.57 1.39 -8.88
CA PHE A 52 -7.87 2.64 -8.58
C PHE A 52 -7.25 3.28 -9.82
N ASN A 53 -7.13 2.53 -10.92
CA ASN A 53 -6.53 3.02 -12.16
C ASN A 53 -7.34 4.19 -12.77
N PRO A 54 -6.71 5.01 -13.64
CA PRO A 54 -7.42 5.86 -14.58
C PRO A 54 -8.51 5.11 -15.35
N VAL A 55 -9.58 5.79 -15.75
CA VAL A 55 -10.67 5.20 -16.55
C VAL A 55 -10.12 4.57 -17.84
N ALA A 56 -9.10 5.18 -18.46
CA ALA A 56 -8.42 4.65 -19.64
C ALA A 56 -7.83 3.24 -19.44
N ALA A 57 -7.44 2.89 -18.21
CA ALA A 57 -6.92 1.58 -17.80
C ALA A 57 -7.96 0.73 -17.05
N GLY A 58 -9.26 0.99 -17.28
CA GLY A 58 -10.35 0.18 -16.75
C GLY A 58 -10.64 0.37 -15.26
N GLY A 59 -10.18 1.46 -14.66
CA GLY A 59 -10.52 1.83 -13.28
C GLY A 59 -11.66 2.83 -13.17
N VAL A 60 -11.90 3.32 -11.95
CA VAL A 60 -12.98 4.28 -11.64
C VAL A 60 -12.49 5.56 -10.96
N GLU A 61 -11.17 5.70 -10.76
CA GLU A 61 -10.55 6.89 -10.17
C GLU A 61 -11.21 7.35 -8.85
N PRO A 62 -11.25 6.48 -7.81
CA PRO A 62 -11.93 6.78 -6.56
C PRO A 62 -11.30 7.98 -5.83
N SER A 63 -12.08 8.60 -4.93
CA SER A 63 -11.56 9.61 -4.01
C SER A 63 -10.57 9.02 -3.01
N PHE A 64 -9.73 9.85 -2.36
CA PHE A 64 -8.88 9.38 -1.27
C PHE A 64 -9.67 8.73 -0.13
N THR A 65 -10.87 9.23 0.17
CA THR A 65 -11.77 8.61 1.15
C THR A 65 -12.08 7.16 0.77
N GLU A 66 -12.52 6.92 -0.46
CA GLU A 66 -12.83 5.57 -0.94
C GLU A 66 -11.58 4.68 -1.01
N MET A 67 -10.44 5.21 -1.43
CA MET A 67 -9.17 4.47 -1.44
C MET A 67 -8.79 4.00 -0.03
N ILE A 68 -8.82 4.92 0.94
CA ILE A 68 -8.48 4.66 2.34
C ILE A 68 -9.41 3.61 2.95
N GLU A 69 -10.72 3.78 2.78
CA GLU A 69 -11.70 2.83 3.32
C GLU A 69 -11.62 1.46 2.66
N THR A 70 -11.32 1.40 1.35
CA THR A 70 -11.12 0.14 0.63
C THR A 70 -9.90 -0.61 1.18
N TRP A 71 -8.77 0.06 1.37
CA TRP A 71 -7.58 -0.59 1.92
C TRP A 71 -7.74 -0.99 3.39
N ILE A 72 -8.44 -0.18 4.22
CA ILE A 72 -8.83 -0.58 5.58
C ILE A 72 -9.66 -1.86 5.53
N GLU A 73 -10.64 -1.93 4.64
CA GLU A 73 -11.49 -3.12 4.47
C GLU A 73 -10.68 -4.35 4.04
N MET A 74 -9.79 -4.22 3.06
CA MET A 74 -8.93 -5.32 2.61
C MET A 74 -8.03 -5.83 3.75
N ALA A 75 -7.35 -4.93 4.46
CA ALA A 75 -6.45 -5.27 5.55
C ALA A 75 -7.18 -5.77 6.81
N TRP A 76 -8.46 -5.42 6.99
CA TRP A 76 -9.31 -5.99 8.04
C TRP A 76 -9.58 -7.48 7.81
N GLN A 77 -9.68 -7.91 6.54
CA GLN A 77 -9.93 -9.31 6.20
C GLN A 77 -8.70 -10.18 6.43
N ASP A 78 -7.55 -9.73 5.93
CA ASP A 78 -6.26 -10.39 6.06
C ASP A 78 -5.12 -9.40 5.81
N GLY A 79 -4.08 -9.45 6.64
CA GLY A 79 -2.96 -8.51 6.55
C GLY A 79 -2.18 -8.63 5.25
N SER A 80 -2.03 -9.85 4.70
CA SER A 80 -1.34 -10.06 3.42
C SER A 80 -2.19 -9.62 2.22
N PHE A 81 -3.51 -9.89 2.23
CA PHE A 81 -4.43 -9.39 1.20
C PHE A 81 -4.45 -7.86 1.16
N GLY A 82 -4.57 -7.20 2.32
CA GLY A 82 -4.46 -5.75 2.42
C GLY A 82 -3.12 -5.22 1.95
N TRP A 83 -2.01 -5.88 2.30
CA TRP A 83 -0.67 -5.45 1.91
C TRP A 83 -0.45 -5.53 0.40
N VAL A 84 -0.89 -6.61 -0.24
CA VAL A 84 -0.88 -6.71 -1.71
C VAL A 84 -1.76 -5.63 -2.34
N GLY A 85 -2.89 -5.29 -1.71
CA GLY A 85 -3.73 -4.15 -2.08
C GLY A 85 -2.97 -2.82 -2.13
N ILE A 86 -2.15 -2.51 -1.12
CA ILE A 86 -1.40 -1.25 -1.06
C ILE A 86 -0.11 -1.26 -1.90
N ALA A 87 0.29 -2.42 -2.42
CA ALA A 87 1.45 -2.55 -3.30
C ALA A 87 1.04 -2.54 -4.80
N ASN A 88 0.14 -3.45 -5.18
CA ASN A 88 -0.19 -3.67 -6.60
C ASN A 88 -1.10 -2.58 -7.17
N LEU A 89 -2.11 -2.12 -6.43
CA LEU A 89 -3.05 -1.12 -6.92
C LEU A 89 -2.34 0.22 -7.17
N PRO A 90 -1.49 0.75 -6.25
CA PRO A 90 -0.68 1.94 -6.54
C PRO A 90 0.34 1.74 -7.68
N SER A 91 0.92 0.54 -7.83
CA SER A 91 1.85 0.24 -8.92
C SER A 91 1.18 0.32 -10.29
N SER A 92 0.03 -0.34 -10.43
CA SER A 92 -0.79 -0.28 -11.64
C SER A 92 -1.30 1.14 -11.90
N PHE A 93 -1.77 1.84 -10.86
CA PHE A 93 -2.21 3.22 -10.94
C PHE A 93 -1.12 4.14 -11.50
N ALA A 94 0.10 4.07 -10.96
CA ALA A 94 1.22 4.90 -11.39
C ALA A 94 1.62 4.63 -12.83
N ALA A 95 1.79 3.36 -13.20
CA ALA A 95 2.13 3.01 -14.57
C ALA A 95 1.02 3.42 -15.55
N ALA A 96 -0.25 3.24 -15.18
CA ALA A 96 -1.37 3.65 -16.00
C ALA A 96 -1.46 5.18 -16.17
N ALA A 97 -1.13 5.96 -15.15
CA ALA A 97 -1.21 7.42 -15.17
C ALA A 97 -0.02 8.08 -15.87
N TYR A 98 1.19 7.54 -15.67
CA TYR A 98 2.45 8.23 -15.97
C TYR A 98 3.28 7.61 -17.10
N LEU A 99 2.94 6.43 -17.62
CA LEU A 99 3.58 5.95 -18.84
C LEU A 99 3.15 6.82 -20.04
N PRO A 100 4.08 7.16 -20.94
CA PRO A 100 3.77 7.72 -22.25
C PRO A 100 2.79 6.83 -23.04
N ASP A 101 2.12 7.41 -24.04
CA ASP A 101 1.07 6.73 -24.82
C ASP A 101 1.51 5.38 -25.40
N GLU A 102 2.75 5.28 -25.90
CA GLU A 102 3.29 4.03 -26.45
C GLU A 102 3.42 2.93 -25.39
N GLY A 103 3.96 3.25 -24.21
CA GLY A 103 4.12 2.29 -23.12
C GLY A 103 2.78 1.94 -22.48
N PHE A 104 1.86 2.90 -22.40
CA PHE A 104 0.49 2.62 -21.97
C PHE A 104 -0.21 1.64 -22.91
N ALA A 105 -0.08 1.84 -24.22
CA ALA A 105 -0.69 0.96 -25.22
C ALA A 105 -0.12 -0.46 -25.13
N GLU A 106 1.21 -0.60 -24.99
CA GLU A 106 1.88 -1.90 -24.82
C GLU A 106 1.46 -2.58 -23.51
N VAL A 107 1.59 -1.89 -22.38
CA VAL A 107 1.41 -2.50 -21.06
C VAL A 107 -0.05 -2.77 -20.77
N PHE A 108 -0.95 -1.83 -21.07
CA PHE A 108 -2.37 -1.92 -20.67
C PHE A 108 -3.29 -2.30 -21.82
N THR A 109 -3.31 -1.51 -22.91
CA THR A 109 -4.31 -1.69 -23.97
C THR A 109 -4.16 -3.03 -24.70
N ALA A 110 -2.93 -3.47 -24.96
CA ALA A 110 -2.66 -4.77 -25.59
C ALA A 110 -3.09 -5.98 -24.74
N HIS A 111 -3.42 -5.75 -23.47
CA HIS A 111 -3.83 -6.76 -22.50
C HIS A 111 -5.25 -6.53 -21.97
N ASP A 112 -6.11 -5.84 -22.73
CA ASP A 112 -7.50 -5.51 -22.35
C ASP A 112 -7.58 -4.83 -20.97
N ASN A 113 -6.55 -4.05 -20.62
CA ASN A 113 -6.35 -3.42 -19.31
C ASN A 113 -6.28 -4.39 -18.11
N ARG A 114 -6.09 -5.70 -18.36
CA ARG A 114 -6.01 -6.73 -17.32
C ARG A 114 -4.55 -7.04 -16.94
N VAL A 115 -3.91 -6.06 -16.31
CA VAL A 115 -2.49 -6.10 -15.96
C VAL A 115 -2.30 -6.06 -14.45
N THR A 116 -1.42 -6.90 -13.95
CA THR A 116 -0.95 -6.88 -12.56
C THR A 116 0.49 -6.40 -12.54
N MET A 117 0.81 -5.56 -11.57
CA MET A 117 2.14 -5.00 -11.39
C MET A 117 2.51 -5.03 -9.92
N GLY A 118 3.76 -5.39 -9.63
CA GLY A 118 4.35 -5.31 -8.30
C GLY A 118 5.83 -4.96 -8.43
N GLY A 119 6.53 -4.82 -7.32
CA GLY A 119 7.94 -4.42 -7.30
C GLY A 119 8.17 -3.21 -6.40
N GLN A 120 9.29 -2.54 -6.61
CA GLN A 120 9.83 -1.50 -5.75
C GLN A 120 10.19 -0.28 -6.59
N PHE A 121 9.66 0.87 -6.19
CA PHE A 121 9.92 2.15 -6.86
C PHE A 121 11.22 2.82 -6.43
N PHE A 122 11.75 2.43 -5.27
CA PHE A 122 13.01 2.96 -4.76
C PHE A 122 14.17 2.61 -5.72
N PRO A 123 15.06 3.56 -6.06
CA PRO A 123 15.97 3.41 -7.18
C PRO A 123 17.24 2.62 -6.82
N ASN A 124 17.07 1.32 -6.52
CA ASN A 124 18.18 0.40 -6.25
C ASN A 124 18.89 -0.08 -7.52
N GLY A 125 18.33 0.15 -8.71
CA GLY A 125 18.97 -0.13 -9.99
C GLY A 125 19.69 1.07 -10.60
N GLN A 126 20.49 0.80 -11.62
CA GLN A 126 21.09 1.79 -12.50
C GLN A 126 20.63 1.54 -13.94
N GLY A 127 20.33 2.60 -14.67
CA GLY A 127 19.91 2.54 -16.07
C GLY A 127 20.87 3.32 -16.96
N THR A 128 21.77 2.64 -17.66
CA THR A 128 22.65 3.29 -18.64
C THR A 128 21.82 3.81 -19.81
N ALA A 129 21.85 5.12 -20.03
CA ALA A 129 21.15 5.74 -21.14
C ALA A 129 21.75 5.27 -22.47
N VAL A 130 20.89 4.82 -23.38
CA VAL A 130 21.21 4.39 -24.73
C VAL A 130 20.22 5.01 -25.71
N ASP A 131 20.45 4.85 -27.01
CA ASP A 131 19.47 5.29 -28.00
C ASP A 131 18.12 4.58 -27.78
N GLY A 132 17.04 5.37 -27.69
CA GLY A 132 15.68 4.87 -27.47
C GLY A 132 15.31 4.44 -26.04
N GLY A 133 16.22 4.45 -25.05
CA GLY A 133 15.88 4.03 -23.69
C GLY A 133 17.06 3.83 -22.75
N TYR A 134 16.97 2.78 -21.93
CA TYR A 134 17.92 2.47 -20.87
C TYR A 134 18.29 0.99 -20.87
N VAL A 135 19.52 0.66 -20.53
CA VAL A 135 19.91 -0.71 -20.14
C VAL A 135 19.96 -0.75 -18.61
N VAL A 136 19.05 -1.51 -18.01
CA VAL A 136 18.80 -1.53 -16.56
C VAL A 136 19.44 -2.76 -15.93
N THR A 137 20.26 -2.51 -14.90
CA THR A 137 20.84 -3.53 -14.02
C THR A 137 20.58 -3.14 -12.58
N GLY A 138 20.11 -4.09 -11.78
CA GLY A 138 19.78 -3.85 -10.38
C GLY A 138 19.24 -5.06 -9.65
N ALA A 139 19.17 -4.94 -8.34
CA ALA A 139 18.49 -5.88 -7.46
C ALA A 139 17.59 -5.09 -6.52
N TRP A 140 16.38 -5.61 -6.33
CA TRP A 140 15.35 -5.01 -5.49
C TRP A 140 14.83 -6.06 -4.54
N ASN A 141 14.37 -5.59 -3.39
CA ASN A 141 13.80 -6.45 -2.37
C ASN A 141 12.32 -6.14 -2.20
N PHE A 142 11.62 -7.05 -1.54
CA PHE A 142 10.24 -6.81 -1.09
C PHE A 142 9.22 -6.57 -2.23
N GLY A 143 9.35 -7.28 -3.36
CA GLY A 143 8.38 -7.24 -4.47
C GLY A 143 7.01 -7.77 -4.07
N SER A 144 6.23 -7.00 -3.32
CA SER A 144 4.96 -7.45 -2.74
C SER A 144 3.93 -7.74 -3.84
N GLY A 145 3.25 -8.88 -3.77
CA GLY A 145 2.31 -9.33 -4.79
C GLY A 145 2.95 -9.78 -6.11
N ILE A 146 4.29 -9.78 -6.19
CA ILE A 146 5.03 -10.01 -7.45
C ILE A 146 4.86 -11.42 -7.99
N GLY A 147 4.45 -12.40 -7.17
CA GLY A 147 4.15 -13.76 -7.62
C GLY A 147 3.09 -13.83 -8.72
N HIS A 148 2.22 -12.84 -8.81
CA HIS A 148 1.13 -12.77 -9.81
C HIS A 148 1.30 -11.63 -10.81
N SER A 149 2.44 -10.93 -10.80
CA SER A 149 2.66 -9.75 -11.63
C SER A 149 3.07 -10.10 -13.06
N HIS A 150 2.37 -9.52 -14.03
CA HIS A 150 2.72 -9.58 -15.45
C HIS A 150 3.89 -8.65 -15.79
N TYR A 151 3.93 -7.49 -15.15
CA TYR A 151 5.02 -6.52 -15.24
C TYR A 151 5.56 -6.19 -13.85
N VAL A 152 6.83 -5.81 -13.79
CA VAL A 152 7.53 -5.50 -12.55
C VAL A 152 8.00 -4.05 -12.58
N ALA A 153 7.66 -3.30 -11.54
CA ALA A 153 8.19 -1.97 -11.31
C ALA A 153 9.61 -2.08 -10.74
N ALA A 154 10.56 -1.41 -11.38
CA ALA A 154 11.97 -1.43 -11.01
C ALA A 154 12.50 0.00 -10.98
N GLY A 155 12.58 0.59 -9.78
CA GLY A 155 13.17 1.91 -9.59
C GLY A 155 14.65 1.93 -9.98
N PHE A 156 15.09 2.96 -10.70
CA PHE A 156 16.49 3.10 -11.08
C PHE A 156 16.96 4.55 -11.16
N LEU A 157 18.28 4.73 -11.06
CA LEU A 157 18.98 5.98 -11.34
C LEU A 157 19.43 5.98 -12.81
N PRO A 158 18.96 6.94 -13.65
CA PRO A 158 19.50 7.13 -14.99
C PRO A 158 20.98 7.51 -14.96
N MET A 159 21.78 6.88 -15.81
CA MET A 159 23.23 7.07 -15.91
C MET A 159 23.61 7.54 -17.31
N ASP A 160 24.31 8.67 -17.41
CA ASP A 160 24.96 9.15 -18.64
C ASP A 160 26.47 8.98 -18.52
N ASN A 161 27.08 8.21 -19.43
CA ASN A 161 28.53 7.97 -19.44
C ASN A 161 29.10 7.50 -18.07
N GLY A 162 28.30 6.75 -17.31
CA GLY A 162 28.68 6.26 -15.97
C GLY A 162 28.41 7.21 -14.82
N GLU A 163 27.85 8.40 -15.07
CA GLU A 163 27.48 9.37 -14.03
C GLU A 163 25.97 9.46 -13.87
N MET A 164 25.49 9.60 -12.63
CA MET A 164 24.07 9.79 -12.34
C MET A 164 23.59 11.13 -12.90
N ARG A 165 22.37 11.15 -13.43
CA ARG A 165 21.68 12.40 -13.76
C ARG A 165 21.21 13.12 -12.50
N TRP A 166 21.48 14.42 -12.42
CA TRP A 166 21.04 15.27 -11.32
C TRP A 166 19.99 16.26 -11.82
N ILE A 167 18.90 16.42 -11.07
CA ILE A 167 17.86 17.42 -11.38
C ILE A 167 18.00 18.66 -10.49
N SER A 168 18.63 18.53 -9.33
CA SER A 168 19.10 19.65 -8.50
C SER A 168 20.27 19.22 -7.61
N GLU A 169 20.87 20.17 -6.89
CA GLU A 169 21.95 19.86 -5.94
C GLU A 169 21.48 18.83 -4.91
N GLY A 170 22.21 17.72 -4.79
CA GLY A 170 21.91 16.64 -3.85
C GLY A 170 20.67 15.79 -4.19
N PHE A 171 20.02 16.02 -5.35
CA PHE A 171 18.84 15.28 -5.75
C PHE A 171 18.97 14.70 -7.17
N PRO A 172 19.21 13.37 -7.28
CA PRO A 172 19.34 12.72 -8.57
C PRO A 172 17.97 12.53 -9.25
N GLU A 173 17.98 12.43 -10.58
CA GLU A 173 16.81 11.93 -11.32
C GLU A 173 16.52 10.50 -10.87
N MET A 174 15.26 10.20 -10.55
CA MET A 174 14.83 8.86 -10.18
C MET A 174 13.67 8.47 -11.10
N ARG A 175 13.79 7.31 -11.74
CA ARG A 175 12.77 6.77 -12.65
C ARG A 175 12.33 5.39 -12.19
N VAL A 176 11.18 4.96 -12.69
CA VAL A 176 10.67 3.61 -12.55
C VAL A 176 10.61 2.99 -13.95
N ALA A 177 11.24 1.83 -14.11
CA ALA A 177 11.09 0.99 -15.29
C ALA A 177 9.94 0.00 -15.07
N VAL A 178 9.14 -0.22 -16.11
CA VAL A 178 8.09 -1.25 -16.14
C VAL A 178 8.57 -2.39 -17.03
N ILE A 179 9.01 -3.47 -16.42
CA ILE A 179 9.72 -4.57 -17.08
C ILE A 179 8.80 -5.81 -17.14
N PRO A 180 8.59 -6.44 -18.30
CA PRO A 180 7.90 -7.72 -18.41
C PRO A 180 8.48 -8.77 -17.46
N ARG A 181 7.61 -9.56 -16.83
CA ARG A 181 8.01 -10.63 -15.92
C ARG A 181 9.08 -11.56 -16.49
N SER A 182 9.01 -11.88 -17.78
CA SER A 182 9.95 -12.79 -18.45
C SER A 182 11.38 -12.28 -18.52
N GLU A 183 11.60 -10.99 -18.31
CA GLU A 183 12.91 -10.34 -18.31
C GLU A 183 13.47 -10.14 -16.88
N ILE A 184 12.75 -10.61 -15.86
CA ILE A 184 13.12 -10.50 -14.44
C ILE A 184 13.54 -11.86 -13.89
N SER A 185 14.63 -11.87 -13.12
CA SER A 185 15.03 -13.00 -12.31
C SER A 185 14.44 -12.86 -10.91
N PHE A 186 13.78 -13.90 -10.41
CA PHE A 186 13.19 -13.94 -9.07
C PHE A 186 13.97 -14.89 -8.18
N ASP A 187 14.23 -14.46 -6.96
CA ASP A 187 14.82 -15.31 -5.93
C ASP A 187 13.71 -15.97 -5.10
N ASP A 188 13.85 -17.26 -4.75
CA ASP A 188 13.01 -17.86 -3.70
C ASP A 188 13.51 -17.34 -2.35
N GLY A 189 12.67 -16.59 -1.62
CA GLY A 189 13.20 -15.88 -0.46
C GLY A 189 12.22 -15.39 0.59
N TRP A 190 10.91 -15.51 0.39
CA TRP A 190 9.95 -14.88 1.32
C TRP A 190 9.66 -15.70 2.58
N TYR A 191 10.68 -15.97 3.38
CA TYR A 191 10.61 -16.70 4.65
C TYR A 191 10.62 -15.74 5.84
N VAL A 192 9.46 -15.21 6.18
CA VAL A 192 9.27 -14.15 7.18
C VAL A 192 8.28 -14.57 8.27
N GLN A 193 8.25 -13.83 9.38
CA GLN A 193 7.37 -14.12 10.51
C GLN A 193 5.89 -13.76 10.24
N GLY A 194 5.62 -12.67 9.53
CA GLY A 194 4.29 -12.18 9.16
C GLY A 194 4.29 -11.63 7.74
N LEU A 195 3.13 -11.26 7.23
CA LEU A 195 2.91 -10.90 5.83
C LEU A 195 3.37 -11.99 4.86
N LYS A 196 3.30 -13.26 5.28
CA LYS A 196 3.79 -14.39 4.47
C LYS A 196 3.05 -14.50 3.14
N GLY A 197 1.74 -14.26 3.15
CA GLY A 197 0.89 -14.36 1.96
C GLY A 197 1.13 -13.27 0.91
N THR A 198 1.99 -12.29 1.16
CA THR A 198 2.29 -11.24 0.18
C THR A 198 3.18 -11.71 -0.96
N GLY A 199 3.99 -12.76 -0.72
CA GLY A 199 4.99 -13.22 -1.67
C GLY A 199 5.92 -12.12 -2.13
N SER A 200 6.48 -11.37 -1.16
CA SER A 200 7.32 -10.20 -1.42
C SER A 200 8.74 -10.60 -1.86
N TYR A 201 8.85 -11.36 -2.95
CA TYR A 201 10.11 -11.92 -3.44
C TYR A 201 11.12 -10.82 -3.77
N ASP A 202 12.39 -11.15 -3.57
CA ASP A 202 13.50 -10.38 -4.10
C ASP A 202 13.65 -10.69 -5.59
N TYR A 203 14.08 -9.70 -6.36
CA TYR A 203 14.16 -9.81 -7.80
C TYR A 203 15.26 -8.94 -8.37
N SER A 204 15.74 -9.31 -9.55
CA SER A 204 16.84 -8.62 -10.22
C SER A 204 16.65 -8.55 -11.73
N ALA A 205 17.31 -7.57 -12.32
CA ALA A 205 17.47 -7.40 -13.76
C ALA A 205 18.97 -7.26 -14.04
N THR A 206 19.44 -7.89 -15.11
CA THR A 206 20.85 -7.77 -15.55
C THR A 206 20.86 -7.46 -17.04
N ASP A 207 21.35 -6.27 -17.35
CA ASP A 207 21.50 -5.72 -18.70
C ASP A 207 20.21 -5.79 -19.53
N VAL A 208 19.07 -5.49 -18.90
CA VAL A 208 17.75 -5.51 -19.55
C VAL A 208 17.52 -4.19 -20.28
N PHE A 209 17.31 -4.24 -21.59
CA PHE A 209 16.90 -3.06 -22.33
C PHE A 209 15.44 -2.68 -22.03
N VAL A 210 15.22 -1.43 -21.64
CA VAL A 210 13.91 -0.85 -21.37
C VAL A 210 13.73 0.38 -22.27
N PRO A 211 12.78 0.38 -23.23
CA PRO A 211 12.50 1.55 -24.05
C PRO A 211 12.01 2.70 -23.18
N ALA A 212 12.29 3.94 -23.59
CA ALA A 212 11.90 5.14 -22.85
C ALA A 212 10.40 5.18 -22.52
N GLY A 213 9.56 4.71 -23.46
CA GLY A 213 8.11 4.57 -23.28
C GLY A 213 7.67 3.65 -22.14
N ARG A 214 8.49 2.70 -21.67
CA ARG A 214 8.23 1.86 -20.50
C ARG A 214 8.80 2.42 -19.19
N THR A 215 9.08 3.71 -19.14
CA THR A 215 9.61 4.37 -17.95
C THR A 215 8.86 5.66 -17.63
N PHE A 216 8.81 6.02 -16.35
CA PHE A 216 8.28 7.30 -15.88
C PHE A 216 9.11 7.83 -14.72
N GLU A 217 9.07 9.13 -14.47
CA GLU A 217 9.75 9.78 -13.34
C GLU A 217 9.06 9.45 -12.02
N LEU A 218 9.81 9.07 -10.98
CA LEU A 218 9.26 8.60 -9.71
C LEU A 218 8.38 9.64 -9.01
N PHE A 219 8.79 10.91 -9.07
CA PHE A 219 8.13 12.02 -8.37
C PHE A 219 7.25 12.88 -9.28
N THR A 220 6.95 12.44 -10.51
CA THR A 220 6.07 13.19 -11.39
C THR A 220 4.68 13.37 -10.79
N ARG A 221 4.11 14.53 -11.06
CA ARG A 221 2.73 14.91 -10.75
C ARG A 221 1.98 15.34 -12.01
N GLN A 222 2.57 15.06 -13.18
CA GLN A 222 2.03 15.39 -14.50
C GLN A 222 1.54 14.11 -15.17
N PRO A 223 0.27 13.72 -14.96
CA PRO A 223 -0.26 12.52 -15.57
C PRO A 223 -0.44 12.70 -17.09
N HIS A 224 -0.15 11.66 -17.86
CA HIS A 224 -0.58 11.57 -19.26
C HIS A 224 -2.08 11.30 -19.37
N ARG A 225 -2.66 10.72 -18.31
CA ARG A 225 -4.06 10.27 -18.27
C ARG A 225 -4.55 10.11 -16.83
N GLY A 226 -5.87 10.18 -16.70
CA GLY A 226 -6.55 10.33 -15.42
C GLY A 226 -6.93 11.79 -15.17
N SER A 227 -8.03 11.97 -14.46
CA SER A 227 -8.66 13.25 -14.17
C SER A 227 -8.79 13.53 -12.67
N SER A 228 -8.64 12.50 -11.83
CA SER A 228 -8.71 12.63 -10.38
C SER A 228 -7.56 13.48 -9.82
N PRO A 229 -7.79 14.19 -8.69
CA PRO A 229 -6.72 14.88 -7.98
C PRO A 229 -5.57 13.93 -7.60
N ALA A 230 -5.86 12.65 -7.27
CA ALA A 230 -4.85 11.65 -6.94
C ALA A 230 -3.77 11.52 -8.04
N THR A 231 -4.15 11.53 -9.33
CA THR A 231 -3.18 11.48 -10.45
C THR A 231 -2.32 12.74 -10.56
N ARG A 232 -2.83 13.90 -10.11
CA ARG A 232 -2.08 15.16 -10.01
C ARG A 232 -1.31 15.32 -8.70
N MET A 233 -1.57 14.47 -7.70
CA MET A 233 -0.83 14.44 -6.44
C MET A 233 0.43 13.57 -6.51
N GLY A 234 0.49 12.63 -7.46
CA GLY A 234 1.63 11.73 -7.63
C GLY A 234 1.48 10.41 -6.87
N LEU A 235 2.47 9.54 -7.03
CA LEU A 235 2.49 8.21 -6.40
C LEU A 235 2.71 8.24 -4.87
N MET A 236 3.48 9.21 -4.36
CA MET A 236 3.86 9.23 -2.93
C MET A 236 2.64 9.36 -2.00
N PRO A 237 1.68 10.27 -2.22
CA PRO A 237 0.47 10.34 -1.40
C PRO A 237 -0.38 9.07 -1.46
N VAL A 238 -0.58 8.49 -2.65
CA VAL A 238 -1.36 7.25 -2.83
C VAL A 238 -0.72 6.10 -2.03
N THR A 239 0.60 5.98 -2.07
CA THR A 239 1.37 4.98 -1.30
C THR A 239 1.26 5.24 0.21
N ALA A 240 1.33 6.49 0.65
CA ALA A 240 1.21 6.87 2.06
C ALA A 240 -0.19 6.56 2.62
N ALA A 241 -1.25 6.87 1.86
CA ALA A 241 -2.62 6.50 2.20
C ALA A 241 -2.77 4.99 2.35
N GLY A 242 -2.18 4.21 1.43
CA GLY A 242 -2.15 2.75 1.49
C GLY A 242 -1.54 2.24 2.79
N HIS A 243 -0.32 2.64 3.13
CA HIS A 243 0.35 2.19 4.36
C HIS A 243 -0.44 2.53 5.64
N ALA A 244 -0.97 3.77 5.73
CA ALA A 244 -1.80 4.18 6.87
C ALA A 244 -3.06 3.30 6.98
N SER A 245 -3.74 3.09 5.86
CA SER A 245 -4.98 2.33 5.76
C SER A 245 -4.79 0.85 6.09
N TRP A 246 -3.71 0.26 5.60
CA TRP A 246 -3.36 -1.13 5.92
C TRP A 246 -3.18 -1.32 7.43
N ALA A 247 -2.38 -0.46 8.07
CA ALA A 247 -2.13 -0.56 9.51
C ALA A 247 -3.44 -0.42 10.30
N LEU A 248 -4.28 0.56 9.92
CA LEU A 248 -5.61 0.75 10.51
C LEU A 248 -6.51 -0.47 10.31
N GLY A 249 -6.54 -1.09 9.13
CA GLY A 249 -7.36 -2.26 8.85
C GLY A 249 -6.94 -3.48 9.68
N VAL A 250 -5.65 -3.78 9.73
CA VAL A 250 -5.13 -4.88 10.57
C VAL A 250 -5.47 -4.65 12.04
N ALA A 251 -5.21 -3.44 12.58
CA ALA A 251 -5.55 -3.12 13.96
C ALA A 251 -7.07 -3.20 14.24
N LYS A 252 -7.90 -2.76 13.28
CA LYS A 252 -9.36 -2.85 13.39
C LYS A 252 -9.82 -4.30 13.51
N SER A 253 -9.24 -5.20 12.70
CA SER A 253 -9.57 -6.64 12.76
C SER A 253 -9.29 -7.21 14.15
N MET A 254 -8.14 -6.88 14.73
CA MET A 254 -7.74 -7.35 16.05
C MET A 254 -8.62 -6.79 17.17
N LEU A 255 -9.02 -5.51 17.08
CA LEU A 255 -9.95 -4.89 18.03
C LEU A 255 -11.35 -5.53 17.97
N ASP A 256 -11.81 -5.90 16.78
CA ASP A 256 -13.09 -6.58 16.61
C ASP A 256 -13.02 -8.03 17.11
N ASP A 257 -11.97 -8.76 16.74
CA ASP A 257 -11.72 -10.14 17.17
C ASP A 257 -11.65 -10.26 18.70
N VAL A 258 -10.93 -9.35 19.35
CA VAL A 258 -10.79 -9.41 20.81
C VAL A 258 -12.07 -8.98 21.53
N GLN A 259 -12.88 -8.11 20.92
CA GLN A 259 -14.20 -7.79 21.46
C GLN A 259 -15.13 -9.01 21.39
N GLU A 260 -15.16 -9.71 20.25
CA GLU A 260 -15.97 -10.92 20.08
C GLU A 260 -15.52 -12.02 21.05
N LEU A 261 -14.22 -12.26 21.13
CA LEU A 261 -13.61 -13.21 22.06
C LEU A 261 -13.95 -12.89 23.53
N ALA A 262 -14.00 -11.61 23.89
CA ALA A 262 -14.20 -11.22 25.28
C ALA A 262 -15.56 -11.63 25.85
N ALA A 263 -16.59 -11.79 25.00
CA ALA A 263 -17.92 -12.22 25.43
C ALA A 263 -17.94 -13.67 25.93
N THR A 264 -17.06 -14.53 25.40
CA THR A 264 -17.07 -15.97 25.67
C THR A 264 -15.82 -16.46 26.41
N LYS A 265 -14.75 -15.67 26.46
CA LYS A 265 -13.49 -16.04 27.13
C LYS A 265 -13.58 -15.85 28.64
N PHE A 266 -13.25 -16.89 29.40
CA PHE A 266 -13.04 -16.84 30.85
C PHE A 266 -11.56 -17.06 31.13
N ARG A 267 -10.99 -16.33 32.11
CA ARG A 267 -9.64 -16.64 32.61
C ARG A 267 -9.73 -17.71 33.70
N MET A 268 -8.62 -18.40 33.94
CA MET A 268 -8.56 -19.40 35.01
C MET A 268 -9.01 -18.75 36.33
N SER A 269 -9.97 -19.39 36.99
CA SER A 269 -10.58 -18.93 38.25
C SER A 269 -11.51 -17.70 38.17
N ASP A 270 -11.79 -17.16 36.98
CA ASP A 270 -12.80 -16.10 36.82
C ASP A 270 -14.21 -16.71 36.69
N MET A 271 -15.17 -16.17 37.43
CA MET A 271 -16.60 -16.55 37.35
C MET A 271 -17.39 -15.78 36.28
N ALA A 272 -16.74 -14.82 35.62
CA ALA A 272 -17.35 -13.96 34.61
C ALA A 272 -16.40 -13.81 33.41
N SER A 273 -16.99 -13.51 32.24
CA SER A 273 -16.25 -13.35 30.99
C SER A 273 -15.23 -12.20 31.04
N LEU A 274 -14.27 -12.20 30.13
CA LEU A 274 -13.30 -11.11 29.95
C LEU A 274 -14.02 -9.76 29.74
N ALA A 275 -15.17 -9.75 29.06
CA ALA A 275 -15.97 -8.55 28.80
C ALA A 275 -16.49 -7.86 30.08
N SER A 276 -16.67 -8.59 31.18
CA SER A 276 -17.14 -7.99 32.45
C SER A 276 -16.02 -7.34 33.26
N ARG A 277 -14.76 -7.45 32.84
CA ARG A 277 -13.62 -6.91 33.57
C ARG A 277 -13.49 -5.40 33.31
N PRO A 278 -13.48 -4.54 34.36
CA PRO A 278 -13.35 -3.09 34.18
C PRO A 278 -12.07 -2.69 33.42
N THR A 279 -10.97 -3.43 33.61
CA THR A 279 -9.72 -3.19 32.87
C THR A 279 -9.85 -3.46 31.38
N PHE A 280 -10.61 -4.49 30.99
CA PHE A 280 -10.91 -4.76 29.58
C PHE A 280 -11.80 -3.67 28.99
N GLN A 281 -12.87 -3.28 29.69
CA GLN A 281 -13.79 -2.22 29.25
C GLN A 281 -13.08 -0.87 29.03
N LYS A 282 -12.21 -0.47 29.97
CA LYS A 282 -11.35 0.72 29.84
C LYS A 282 -10.42 0.60 28.64
N GLY A 283 -9.75 -0.55 28.49
CA GLY A 283 -8.83 -0.80 27.37
C GLY A 283 -9.54 -0.74 26.02
N LEU A 284 -10.71 -1.37 25.91
CA LEU A 284 -11.52 -1.36 24.69
C LEU A 284 -11.96 0.05 24.32
N ALA A 285 -12.44 0.83 25.29
CA ALA A 285 -12.83 2.22 25.06
C ALA A 285 -11.65 3.07 24.58
N HIS A 286 -10.48 2.93 25.21
CA HIS A 286 -9.28 3.68 24.85
C HIS A 286 -8.80 3.36 23.43
N HIS A 287 -8.57 2.08 23.10
CA HIS A 287 -7.99 1.70 21.81
C HIS A 287 -8.97 1.90 20.66
N ARG A 288 -10.29 1.74 20.88
CA ARG A 288 -11.28 2.13 19.87
C ARG A 288 -11.30 3.64 19.63
N ALA A 289 -11.19 4.46 20.67
CA ALA A 289 -11.11 5.90 20.51
C ALA A 289 -9.82 6.30 19.77
N ALA A 290 -8.68 5.72 20.14
CA ALA A 290 -7.39 5.96 19.49
C ALA A 290 -7.42 5.58 18.01
N TRP A 291 -7.92 4.38 17.67
CA TRP A 291 -8.09 3.96 16.28
C TRP A 291 -8.98 4.92 15.48
N ARG A 292 -10.12 5.35 16.06
CA ARG A 292 -11.02 6.32 15.39
C ARG A 292 -10.34 7.67 15.19
N ALA A 293 -9.58 8.16 16.17
CA ALA A 293 -8.83 9.41 16.05
C ALA A 293 -7.76 9.35 14.96
N ALA A 294 -7.00 8.25 14.90
CA ALA A 294 -6.00 8.03 13.85
C ALA A 294 -6.64 7.96 12.45
N ARG A 295 -7.76 7.23 12.29
CA ARG A 295 -8.50 7.18 11.02
C ARG A 295 -9.00 8.57 10.61
N LEU A 296 -9.53 9.36 11.55
CA LEU A 296 -10.01 10.72 11.25
C LEU A 296 -8.86 11.65 10.83
N LEU A 297 -7.70 11.56 11.49
CA LEU A 297 -6.52 12.34 11.11
C LEU A 297 -6.03 11.99 9.69
N VAL A 298 -6.01 10.71 9.33
CA VAL A 298 -5.66 10.27 7.97
C VAL A 298 -6.68 10.82 6.96
N LEU A 299 -7.97 10.64 7.19
CA LEU A 299 -8.99 11.17 6.26
C LEU A 299 -8.89 12.70 6.11
N ASP A 300 -8.72 13.42 7.21
CA ASP A 300 -8.60 14.88 7.22
C ASP A 300 -7.39 15.37 6.40
N ALA A 301 -6.20 14.83 6.68
CA ALA A 301 -4.97 15.25 5.99
C ALA A 301 -5.03 14.97 4.48
N PHE A 302 -5.49 13.77 4.09
CA PHE A 302 -5.55 13.38 2.68
C PHE A 302 -6.66 14.08 1.91
N THR A 303 -7.86 14.24 2.49
CA THR A 303 -8.96 14.95 1.81
C THR A 303 -8.75 16.46 1.74
N THR A 304 -8.02 17.04 2.70
CA THR A 304 -7.58 18.44 2.63
C THR A 304 -6.63 18.66 1.45
N ALA A 305 -5.61 17.80 1.31
CA ALA A 305 -4.68 17.88 0.18
C ALA A 305 -5.38 17.60 -1.16
N GLU A 306 -6.28 16.61 -1.20
CA GLU A 306 -7.10 16.30 -2.37
C GLU A 306 -7.96 17.50 -2.80
N ALA A 307 -8.61 18.19 -1.85
CA ALA A 307 -9.44 19.35 -2.13
C ALA A 307 -8.65 20.53 -2.70
N ALA A 308 -7.45 20.80 -2.19
CA ALA A 308 -6.55 21.82 -2.73
C ALA A 308 -6.13 21.50 -4.18
N VAL A 309 -5.74 20.26 -4.46
CA VAL A 309 -5.37 19.87 -5.84
C VAL A 309 -6.59 19.81 -6.77
N ALA A 310 -7.78 19.59 -6.23
CA ALA A 310 -9.04 19.68 -6.99
C ALA A 310 -9.40 21.14 -7.35
N SER A 311 -9.09 22.12 -6.49
CA SER A 311 -9.31 23.55 -6.74
C SER A 311 -8.29 24.18 -7.70
N GLY A 312 -7.24 23.44 -8.07
CA GLY A 312 -6.15 23.91 -8.93
C GLY A 312 -4.97 24.49 -8.16
N GLU A 313 -4.92 24.31 -6.84
CA GLU A 313 -3.75 24.64 -6.04
C GLU A 313 -2.68 23.55 -6.13
N GLU A 314 -1.43 23.93 -5.86
CA GLU A 314 -0.29 23.02 -5.87
C GLU A 314 -0.29 22.12 -4.62
N LEU A 315 0.21 20.89 -4.77
CA LEU A 315 0.48 20.02 -3.64
C LEU A 315 1.74 20.49 -2.89
N THR A 316 1.54 21.34 -1.90
CA THR A 316 2.63 21.98 -1.16
C THR A 316 3.45 20.99 -0.31
N PRO A 317 4.72 21.31 0.02
CA PRO A 317 5.50 20.53 0.99
C PRO A 317 4.81 20.35 2.36
N ALA A 318 4.08 21.36 2.83
CA ALA A 318 3.34 21.28 4.09
C ALA A 318 2.19 20.26 4.03
N LEU A 319 1.38 20.26 2.97
CA LEU A 319 0.31 19.27 2.79
C LEU A 319 0.86 17.84 2.71
N ARG A 320 2.00 17.66 2.04
CA ARG A 320 2.69 16.36 2.00
C ARG A 320 3.17 15.96 3.39
N ALA A 321 3.77 16.88 4.13
CA ALA A 321 4.23 16.61 5.49
C ALA A 321 3.07 16.16 6.40
N ASP A 322 1.91 16.82 6.32
CA ASP A 322 0.70 16.50 7.09
C ASP A 322 0.15 15.11 6.76
N MET A 323 0.08 14.74 5.47
CA MET A 323 -0.31 13.39 5.06
C MET A 323 0.67 12.32 5.59
N ARG A 324 1.97 12.59 5.54
CA ARG A 324 3.00 11.62 5.92
C ARG A 324 3.06 11.41 7.43
N VAL A 325 2.95 12.48 8.23
CA VAL A 325 2.88 12.33 9.70
C VAL A 325 1.57 11.67 10.14
N ALA A 326 0.44 11.92 9.46
CA ALA A 326 -0.81 11.21 9.72
C ALA A 326 -0.66 9.70 9.49
N ALA A 327 0.05 9.29 8.43
CA ALA A 327 0.35 7.89 8.15
C ALA A 327 1.25 7.24 9.22
N VAL A 328 2.29 7.94 9.69
CA VAL A 328 3.16 7.47 10.79
C VAL A 328 2.35 7.32 12.08
N PHE A 329 1.59 8.35 12.47
CA PHE A 329 0.75 8.33 13.66
C PHE A 329 -0.29 7.20 13.63
N ALA A 330 -0.91 6.98 12.48
CA ALA A 330 -1.86 5.88 12.30
C ALA A 330 -1.19 4.51 12.46
N THR A 331 0.03 4.35 11.95
CA THR A 331 0.81 3.11 12.07
C THR A 331 1.20 2.82 13.53
N ASP A 332 1.67 3.83 14.26
CA ASP A 332 2.01 3.68 15.69
C ASP A 332 0.77 3.40 16.55
N THR A 333 -0.33 4.09 16.26
CA THR A 333 -1.62 3.86 16.94
C THR A 333 -2.13 2.44 16.66
N ALA A 334 -2.04 1.99 15.42
CA ALA A 334 -2.43 0.63 15.02
C ALA A 334 -1.58 -0.43 15.73
N ARG A 335 -0.26 -0.25 15.81
CA ARG A 335 0.65 -1.14 16.54
C ARG A 335 0.27 -1.22 18.03
N SER A 336 -0.02 -0.09 18.67
CA SER A 336 -0.47 -0.05 20.07
C SER A 336 -1.81 -0.78 20.27
N CYS A 337 -2.76 -0.60 19.36
CA CYS A 337 -4.04 -1.32 19.39
C CYS A 337 -3.84 -2.84 19.25
N ALA A 338 -2.98 -3.26 18.33
CA ALA A 338 -2.66 -4.66 18.09
C ALA A 338 -1.96 -5.32 19.28
N GLU A 339 -0.98 -4.63 19.88
CA GLU A 339 -0.31 -5.08 21.11
C GLU A 339 -1.31 -5.30 22.24
N TRP A 340 -2.20 -4.34 22.48
CA TRP A 340 -3.23 -4.47 23.50
C TRP A 340 -4.16 -5.65 23.22
N ALA A 341 -4.65 -5.79 21.99
CA ALA A 341 -5.54 -6.88 21.59
C ALA A 341 -4.85 -8.25 21.77
N HIS A 342 -3.57 -8.37 21.40
CA HIS A 342 -2.77 -9.58 21.59
C HIS A 342 -2.65 -9.94 23.08
N LEU A 343 -2.31 -8.97 23.94
CA LEU A 343 -2.11 -9.19 25.37
C LEU A 343 -3.42 -9.58 26.09
N VAL A 344 -4.54 -8.91 25.77
CA VAL A 344 -5.82 -9.19 26.45
C VAL A 344 -6.47 -10.50 25.99
N ALA A 345 -6.24 -10.91 24.74
CA ALA A 345 -6.64 -12.22 24.21
C ALA A 345 -5.92 -13.39 24.89
N GLY A 346 -4.74 -13.18 25.49
CA GLY A 346 -3.99 -14.19 26.23
C GLY A 346 -3.65 -15.41 25.38
N THR A 347 -3.69 -16.62 25.94
CA THR A 347 -3.30 -17.86 25.21
C THR A 347 -4.09 -18.16 23.92
N THR A 348 -5.18 -17.42 23.63
CA THR A 348 -5.87 -17.51 22.33
C THR A 348 -5.04 -16.87 21.21
N SER A 349 -4.30 -15.80 21.50
CA SER A 349 -3.54 -15.01 20.51
C SER A 349 -2.23 -15.64 20.04
N ILE A 350 -1.86 -16.79 20.60
CA ILE A 350 -0.63 -17.54 20.26
C ILE A 350 -0.93 -18.87 19.55
N ARG A 351 -2.21 -19.18 19.32
CA ARG A 351 -2.62 -20.42 18.65
C ARG A 351 -2.64 -20.19 17.15
N GLU A 352 -1.70 -20.83 16.47
CA GLU A 352 -1.56 -20.84 15.02
C GLU A 352 -2.91 -21.09 14.32
N GLY A 353 -3.15 -20.36 13.22
CA GLY A 353 -4.33 -20.51 12.38
C GLY A 353 -5.48 -19.56 12.74
N SER A 354 -5.43 -18.84 13.86
CA SER A 354 -6.40 -17.78 14.14
C SER A 354 -6.06 -16.50 13.37
N ARG A 355 -7.08 -15.73 12.96
CA ARG A 355 -6.86 -14.42 12.33
C ARG A 355 -6.09 -13.48 13.27
N LEU A 356 -6.38 -13.52 14.56
CA LEU A 356 -5.78 -12.64 15.56
C LEU A 356 -4.27 -12.86 15.74
N GLU A 357 -3.77 -14.11 15.70
CA GLU A 357 -2.33 -14.35 15.77
C GLU A 357 -1.62 -13.93 14.48
N ARG A 358 -2.22 -14.21 13.32
CA ARG A 358 -1.67 -13.81 12.02
C ARG A 358 -1.59 -12.30 11.88
N ALA A 359 -2.69 -11.59 12.20
CA ALA A 359 -2.73 -10.13 12.21
C ALA A 359 -1.66 -9.51 13.13
N PHE A 360 -1.37 -10.14 14.29
CA PHE A 360 -0.29 -9.69 15.17
C PHE A 360 1.10 -9.86 14.53
N ARG A 361 1.38 -10.99 13.86
CA ARG A 361 2.66 -11.14 13.13
C ARG A 361 2.76 -10.17 11.95
N ASP A 362 1.65 -9.96 11.26
CA ASP A 362 1.56 -9.09 10.10
C ASP A 362 1.83 -7.63 10.46
N ILE A 363 1.18 -7.10 11.52
CA ILE A 363 1.36 -5.70 11.93
C ILE A 363 2.83 -5.40 12.26
N TYR A 364 3.50 -6.26 13.04
CA TYR A 364 4.91 -6.06 13.42
C TYR A 364 5.88 -6.21 12.24
N THR A 365 5.50 -7.01 11.23
CA THR A 365 6.28 -7.12 10.00
C THR A 365 6.12 -5.86 9.15
N GLY A 366 4.90 -5.40 8.92
CA GLY A 366 4.67 -4.20 8.09
C GLY A 366 5.13 -2.90 8.75
N THR A 367 5.21 -2.82 10.09
CA THR A 367 5.79 -1.65 10.79
C THR A 367 7.29 -1.50 10.58
N GLN A 368 7.97 -2.43 9.92
CA GLN A 368 9.40 -2.29 9.57
C GLN A 368 9.62 -1.52 8.26
N HIS A 369 8.55 -1.17 7.53
CA HIS A 369 8.67 -0.56 6.22
C HIS A 369 9.23 0.88 6.30
N ALA A 370 10.23 1.20 5.48
CA ALA A 370 10.92 2.50 5.53
C ALA A 370 9.97 3.70 5.33
N PHE A 371 8.87 3.50 4.59
CA PHE A 371 7.89 4.54 4.28
C PHE A 371 7.05 5.00 5.50
N ILE A 372 7.13 4.31 6.64
CA ILE A 372 6.50 4.68 7.92
C ILE A 372 7.52 4.77 9.06
N SER A 373 8.81 4.90 8.72
CA SER A 373 9.89 4.94 9.70
C SER A 373 9.93 6.26 10.49
N GLU A 374 10.65 6.25 11.61
CA GLU A 374 10.92 7.44 12.43
C GLU A 374 11.53 8.60 11.60
N LYS A 375 12.34 8.28 10.58
CA LYS A 375 12.92 9.28 9.67
C LYS A 375 11.85 10.16 9.03
N VAL A 376 10.69 9.62 8.70
CA VAL A 376 9.59 10.37 8.08
C VAL A 376 9.10 11.47 9.02
N ALA A 377 8.92 11.17 10.31
CA ALA A 377 8.50 12.17 11.29
C ALA A 377 9.56 13.27 11.50
N ILE A 378 10.85 12.91 11.43
CA ILE A 378 11.96 13.86 11.50
C ILE A 378 11.95 14.80 10.28
N ASP A 379 11.84 14.24 9.07
CA ASP A 379 11.79 15.02 7.82
C ASP A 379 10.58 15.98 7.82
N VAL A 380 9.41 15.52 8.30
CA VAL A 380 8.21 16.37 8.47
C VAL A 380 8.49 17.53 9.42
N ALA A 381 9.08 17.26 10.58
CA ALA A 381 9.39 18.30 11.55
C ALA A 381 10.38 19.34 10.98
N GLN A 382 11.32 18.94 10.13
CA GLN A 382 12.22 19.89 9.46
C GLN A 382 11.47 20.87 8.55
N ILE A 383 10.45 20.42 7.81
CA ILE A 383 9.59 21.29 7.00
C ILE A 383 8.79 22.25 7.89
N TRP A 384 8.13 21.75 8.92
CA TRP A 384 7.32 22.59 9.82
C TRP A 384 8.15 23.64 10.57
N LEU A 385 9.41 23.34 10.87
CA LEU A 385 10.35 24.27 11.50
C LEU A 385 11.03 25.22 10.50
N GLY A 386 10.82 25.05 9.19
CA GLY A 386 11.47 25.85 8.15
C GLY A 386 12.98 25.61 8.04
N ILE A 387 13.46 24.42 8.43
CA ILE A 387 14.87 24.02 8.29
C ILE A 387 15.17 23.63 6.84
N ILE A 388 14.22 22.98 6.18
CA ILE A 388 14.25 22.68 4.75
C ILE A 388 12.95 23.14 4.11
N ASP A 389 13.02 23.56 2.85
CA ASP A 389 11.83 24.01 2.11
C ASP A 389 11.03 22.83 1.53
N ASP A 390 11.72 21.75 1.15
CA ASP A 390 11.12 20.59 0.51
C ASP A 390 11.89 19.29 0.84
N GLN A 391 11.14 18.20 0.91
CA GLN A 391 11.60 16.82 0.82
C GLN A 391 10.68 16.05 -0.16
N PRO A 392 11.06 15.82 -1.42
CA PRO A 392 10.17 15.23 -2.44
C PRO A 392 9.63 13.82 -2.13
N GLY A 393 10.33 13.07 -1.27
CA GLY A 393 9.91 11.74 -0.81
C GLY A 393 8.85 11.73 0.29
N LEU A 394 8.48 12.89 0.84
CA LEU A 394 7.25 13.07 1.62
C LEU A 394 6.08 13.26 0.67
#